data_AF-A0A5C6U2T4-F1
#
_entry.id   AF-A0A5C6U2T4-F1
#
_cell.length_a   1.000
_cell.length_b   1.000
_cell.length_c   1.000
_cell.angle_alpha   90.00
_cell.angle_beta   90.00
_cell.angle_gamma   90.00
#
_symmetry.space_group_name_H-M   'P 1'
#
loop_
_entity.id
_entity.type
_entity.pdbx_description
1 polymer ?
#
loop_
_entity_poly.entity_id
_entity_poly.type
_entity_poly.pdbx_seq_one_letter_code
_entity_poly.pdbx_strand_id
1 'polypeptide(L)'
;MSQADVALYEAKGRGRNRLVSYESLQENAGGDDRDLYVRHFENVTRVLTERMTTLVTNMGRSLVEAARREANQDALTQLHNRRYFDARLSREVETAHKHGRALAIALVDLDHFHDVNAGFGYPSGDRCCAASPRSPATACA
;
A
#
# COMPACT_ATOMS: atom_id res chain seq x y z
N MET A 1 -29.89 -15.35 14.81
CA MET A 1 -29.34 -15.43 13.44
C MET A 1 -30.45 -15.94 12.53
N SER A 2 -30.53 -15.45 11.29
CA SER A 2 -31.56 -15.88 10.34
C SER A 2 -31.13 -17.17 9.64
N GLN A 3 -32.09 -18.04 9.28
CA GLN A 3 -31.86 -19.21 8.41
C GLN A 3 -31.20 -18.80 7.08
N ALA A 4 -31.46 -17.57 6.62
CA ALA A 4 -30.84 -16.99 5.43
C ALA A 4 -29.33 -16.76 5.61
N ASP A 5 -28.87 -16.37 6.80
CA ASP A 5 -27.44 -16.15 7.08
C ASP A 5 -26.67 -17.47 7.01
N VAL A 6 -27.24 -18.54 7.57
CA VAL A 6 -26.64 -19.88 7.58
C VAL A 6 -26.47 -20.40 6.15
N ALA A 7 -27.53 -20.33 5.34
CA ALA A 7 -27.51 -20.75 3.95
C ALA A 7 -26.52 -19.92 3.10
N LEU A 8 -26.42 -18.60 3.35
CA LEU A 8 -25.51 -17.72 2.63
C LEU A 8 -24.03 -18.07 2.87
N TYR A 9 -23.63 -18.34 4.11
CA TYR A 9 -22.25 -18.69 4.44
C TYR A 9 -21.89 -20.09 3.94
N GLU A 10 -22.81 -21.06 4.01
CA GLU A 10 -22.64 -22.38 3.39
C GLU A 10 -22.48 -22.30 1.87
N ALA A 11 -23.29 -21.49 1.19
CA ALA A 11 -23.18 -21.28 -0.26
C ALA A 11 -21.80 -20.70 -0.63
N LYS A 12 -21.35 -19.67 0.09
CA LYS A 12 -20.00 -19.13 -0.05
C LYS A 12 -18.93 -20.18 0.20
N GLY A 13 -19.17 -21.05 1.19
CA GLY A 13 -18.27 -22.11 1.54
C GLY A 13 -18.08 -23.13 0.41
N ARG A 14 -19.16 -23.47 -0.30
CA ARG A 14 -19.15 -24.42 -1.43
C ARG A 14 -18.64 -23.82 -2.75
N GLY A 15 -18.33 -22.52 -2.80
CA GLY A 15 -17.83 -21.83 -4.00
C GLY A 15 -18.91 -21.12 -4.83
N ARG A 16 -18.53 -20.48 -5.94
CA ARG A 16 -19.44 -19.69 -6.80
C ARG A 16 -20.40 -20.59 -7.61
N ASN A 17 -21.53 -20.04 -8.07
CA ASN A 17 -22.55 -20.70 -8.91
C ASN A 17 -23.19 -21.95 -8.29
N ARG A 18 -23.45 -21.94 -6.98
CA ARG A 18 -24.18 -23.00 -6.29
C ARG A 18 -25.40 -22.44 -5.56
N LEU A 19 -26.51 -23.15 -5.67
CA LEU A 19 -27.73 -22.88 -4.90
C LEU A 19 -27.67 -23.72 -3.61
N VAL A 20 -27.90 -23.08 -2.47
CA VAL A 20 -28.04 -23.77 -1.18
C VAL A 20 -29.33 -23.31 -0.56
N SER A 21 -30.28 -24.24 -0.38
CA SER A 21 -31.50 -24.02 0.40
C SER A 21 -31.28 -24.50 1.83
N TYR A 22 -31.96 -23.86 2.77
CA TYR A 22 -31.87 -24.21 4.18
C TYR A 22 -32.47 -25.59 4.49
N GLU A 23 -33.58 -25.95 3.83
CA GLU A 23 -34.22 -27.27 3.98
C GLU A 23 -33.28 -28.41 3.57
N SER A 24 -32.59 -28.28 2.43
CA SER A 24 -31.63 -29.28 1.96
C SER A 24 -30.38 -29.36 2.84
N LEU A 25 -30.08 -28.34 3.64
CA LEU A 25 -29.02 -28.39 4.64
C LEU A 25 -29.45 -29.22 5.86
N GLN A 26 -30.70 -29.07 6.31
CA GLN A 26 -31.27 -29.84 7.42
C GLN A 26 -31.42 -31.34 7.09
N GLU A 27 -31.88 -31.67 5.88
CA GLU A 27 -32.02 -33.06 5.43
C GLU A 27 -30.67 -33.80 5.37
N ASN A 28 -29.63 -33.13 4.90
CA ASN A 28 -28.29 -33.71 4.78
C ASN A 28 -27.52 -33.80 6.11
N ALA A 29 -27.97 -33.10 7.16
CA ALA A 29 -27.33 -33.12 8.47
C ALA A 29 -27.82 -34.27 9.38
N GLY A 30 -28.64 -35.18 8.86
CA GLY A 30 -29.05 -36.39 9.59
C GLY A 30 -29.87 -36.12 10.87
N GLY A 31 -30.52 -34.95 10.96
CA GLY A 31 -31.34 -34.57 12.11
C GLY A 31 -30.59 -34.02 13.33
N ASP A 32 -29.26 -33.96 13.32
CA ASP A 32 -28.49 -33.31 14.40
C ASP A 32 -28.13 -31.88 13.99
N ASP A 33 -28.91 -30.92 14.50
CA ASP A 33 -28.73 -29.48 14.26
C ASP A 33 -27.31 -29.01 14.65
N ARG A 34 -26.62 -29.73 15.55
CA ARG A 34 -25.25 -29.42 15.98
C ARG A 34 -24.24 -29.48 14.83
N ASP A 35 -24.36 -30.41 13.89
CA ASP A 35 -23.42 -30.55 12.76
C ASP A 35 -23.50 -29.36 11.79
N LEU A 36 -24.70 -28.77 11.64
CA LEU A 36 -24.91 -27.56 10.85
C LEU A 36 -24.26 -26.35 11.49
N TYR A 37 -24.36 -26.20 12.81
CA TYR A 37 -23.70 -25.10 13.52
C TYR A 37 -22.18 -25.19 13.43
N VAL A 38 -21.61 -26.40 13.56
CA VAL A 38 -20.16 -26.61 13.46
C VAL A 38 -19.67 -26.28 12.05
N ARG A 39 -20.32 -26.80 11.00
CA ARG A 39 -19.96 -26.49 9.60
C ARG A 39 -20.16 -25.02 9.24
N HIS A 40 -21.24 -24.41 9.73
CA HIS A 40 -21.48 -22.99 9.56
C HIS A 40 -20.34 -22.16 10.17
N PHE A 41 -19.93 -22.48 11.39
CA PHE A 41 -18.83 -21.81 12.06
C PHE A 41 -17.50 -21.98 11.30
N GLU A 42 -17.20 -23.17 10.80
CA GLU A 42 -16.02 -23.43 9.95
C GLU A 42 -16.03 -22.62 8.65
N ASN A 43 -17.19 -22.51 8.00
CA ASN A 43 -17.32 -21.73 6.77
C ASN A 43 -17.23 -20.22 7.03
N VAL A 44 -17.83 -19.73 8.11
CA VAL A 44 -17.69 -18.33 8.56
C VAL A 44 -16.22 -18.03 8.86
N THR A 45 -15.56 -18.86 9.66
CA THR A 45 -14.16 -18.66 10.02
C THR A 45 -13.28 -18.67 8.77
N ARG A 46 -13.40 -19.66 7.88
CA ARG A 46 -12.63 -19.70 6.63
C ARG A 46 -12.82 -18.46 5.76
N VAL A 47 -14.07 -18.05 5.51
CA VAL A 47 -14.36 -16.85 4.70
C VAL A 47 -13.80 -15.59 5.34
N LEU A 48 -13.90 -15.47 6.67
CA LEU A 48 -13.34 -14.34 7.41
C LEU A 48 -11.82 -14.35 7.35
N THR A 49 -11.17 -15.50 7.55
CA THR A 49 -9.71 -15.63 7.48
C THR A 49 -9.19 -15.27 6.09
N GLU A 50 -9.81 -15.74 5.01
CA GLU A 50 -9.43 -15.39 3.63
C GLU A 50 -9.51 -13.87 3.40
N ARG A 51 -10.62 -13.25 3.83
CA ARG A 51 -10.83 -11.79 3.69
C ARG A 51 -9.88 -10.99 4.56
N MET A 52 -9.70 -11.37 5.82
CA MET A 52 -8.81 -10.71 6.77
C MET A 52 -7.37 -10.78 6.30
N THR A 53 -6.90 -11.93 5.80
CA THR A 53 -5.54 -12.07 5.28
C THR A 53 -5.28 -11.08 4.16
N THR A 54 -6.23 -10.93 3.23
CA THR A 54 -6.13 -9.96 2.13
C THR A 54 -6.10 -8.52 2.66
N LEU A 55 -7.01 -8.18 3.59
CA LEU A 55 -7.07 -6.84 4.19
C LEU A 55 -5.80 -6.49 4.96
N VAL A 56 -5.31 -7.39 5.81
CA VAL A 56 -4.08 -7.20 6.60
C VAL A 56 -2.87 -7.06 5.69
N THR A 57 -2.76 -7.87 4.63
CA THR A 57 -1.65 -7.79 3.68
C THR A 57 -1.64 -6.45 2.95
N ASN A 58 -2.80 -6.00 2.48
CA ASN A 58 -2.93 -4.71 1.78
C ASN A 58 -2.66 -3.53 2.71
N MET A 59 -3.18 -3.59 3.94
CA MET A 59 -2.95 -2.56 4.95
C MET A 59 -1.47 -2.50 5.35
N GLY A 60 -0.84 -3.65 5.59
CA GLY A 60 0.60 -3.72 5.88
C GLY A 60 1.44 -3.13 4.76
N ARG A 61 1.12 -3.40 3.50
CA ARG A 61 1.80 -2.80 2.35
C ARG A 61 1.64 -1.28 2.33
N SER A 62 0.43 -0.77 2.49
CA SER A 62 0.14 0.67 2.50
C SER A 62 0.91 1.39 3.62
N LEU A 63 0.94 0.83 4.82
CA LEU A 63 1.69 1.40 5.95
C LEU A 63 3.19 1.45 5.67
N VAL A 64 3.77 0.38 5.14
CA VAL A 64 5.18 0.34 4.76
C VAL A 64 5.48 1.36 3.65
N GLU A 65 4.59 1.52 2.68
CA GLU A 65 4.74 2.52 1.62
C GLU A 65 4.68 3.95 2.15
N ALA A 66 3.72 4.25 3.03
CA ALA A 66 3.60 5.56 3.68
C ALA A 66 4.86 5.89 4.50
N ALA A 67 5.29 4.96 5.36
CA ALA A 67 6.50 5.11 6.15
C ALA A 67 7.74 5.28 5.27
N ARG A 68 7.83 4.57 4.14
CA ARG A 68 8.93 4.73 3.17
C ARG A 68 8.90 6.10 2.49
N ARG A 69 7.73 6.64 2.16
CA ARG A 69 7.61 7.97 1.55
C ARG A 69 8.10 9.03 2.52
N GLU A 70 7.57 9.02 3.75
CA GLU A 70 7.97 9.95 4.81
C GLU A 70 9.48 9.85 5.12
N ALA A 71 10.01 8.63 5.17
CA ALA A 71 11.43 8.38 5.37
C ALA A 71 12.32 8.91 4.22
N ASN A 72 11.83 8.94 2.99
CA ASN A 72 12.63 9.24 1.80
C ASN A 72 12.35 10.62 1.20
N GLN A 73 11.39 11.37 1.72
CA GLN A 73 11.03 12.69 1.25
C GLN A 73 11.50 13.76 2.23
N ASP A 74 11.86 14.92 1.70
CA ASP A 74 12.09 16.13 2.47
C ASP A 74 10.74 16.83 2.74
N ALA A 75 10.50 17.24 3.99
CA ALA A 75 9.18 17.75 4.40
C ALA A 75 8.85 19.11 3.76
N LEU A 76 9.86 19.94 3.51
CA LEU A 76 9.68 21.28 2.95
C LEU A 76 9.43 21.23 1.44
N THR A 77 10.23 20.44 0.73
CA THR A 77 10.25 20.41 -0.74
C THR A 77 9.42 19.26 -1.33
N GLN A 78 9.07 18.24 -0.55
CA GLN A 78 8.43 16.98 -0.98
C GLN A 78 9.26 16.19 -2.02
N LEU A 79 10.48 16.62 -2.32
CA LEU A 79 11.44 15.91 -3.15
C LEU A 79 12.09 14.77 -2.37
N HIS A 80 12.74 13.85 -3.09
CA HIS A 80 13.54 12.84 -2.45
C HIS A 80 14.69 13.48 -1.66
N ASN A 81 14.84 13.07 -0.41
CA ASN A 81 15.88 13.58 0.47
C ASN A 81 17.26 13.01 0.11
N ARG A 82 18.29 13.54 0.75
CA ARG A 82 19.69 13.14 0.51
C ARG A 82 19.91 11.64 0.70
N ARG A 83 19.30 11.04 1.72
CA ARG A 83 19.41 9.61 2.00
C ARG A 83 18.87 8.76 0.84
N TYR A 84 17.73 9.14 0.27
CA TYR A 84 17.21 8.46 -0.91
C TYR A 84 18.16 8.64 -2.10
N PHE A 85 18.68 9.85 -2.33
CA PHE A 85 19.62 10.12 -3.42
C PHE A 85 20.87 9.22 -3.33
N ASP A 86 21.51 9.12 -2.17
CA ASP A 86 22.73 8.31 -2.00
C ASP A 86 22.46 6.81 -2.27
N ALA A 87 21.34 6.30 -1.77
CA ALA A 87 20.91 4.92 -2.03
C ALA A 87 20.58 4.67 -3.51
N ARG A 88 19.93 5.64 -4.17
CA ARG A 88 19.56 5.55 -5.59
C ARG A 88 20.78 5.65 -6.49
N LEU A 89 21.69 6.58 -6.20
CA LEU A 89 22.92 6.79 -6.97
C LEU A 89 23.79 5.54 -6.97
N SER A 90 23.97 4.91 -5.81
CA SER A 90 24.76 3.66 -5.69
C SER A 90 24.25 2.58 -6.64
N ARG A 91 22.92 2.41 -6.74
CA ARG A 91 22.28 1.45 -7.65
C ARG A 91 22.43 1.84 -9.13
N GLU A 92 22.32 3.12 -9.43
CA GLU A 92 22.46 3.61 -10.81
C GLU A 92 23.89 3.50 -11.32
N VAL A 93 24.89 3.72 -10.45
CA VAL A 93 26.31 3.48 -10.78
C VAL A 93 26.56 2.00 -11.10
N GLU A 94 26.02 1.08 -10.29
CA GLU A 94 26.13 -0.36 -10.56
C GLU A 94 25.44 -0.75 -11.88
N THR A 95 24.25 -0.19 -12.11
CA THR A 95 23.46 -0.43 -13.32
C THR A 95 24.18 0.10 -14.57
N ALA A 96 24.73 1.30 -14.50
CA ALA A 96 25.49 1.92 -15.59
C ALA A 96 26.74 1.10 -15.93
N HIS A 97 27.51 0.66 -14.93
CA HIS A 97 28.64 -0.23 -15.13
C HIS A 97 28.23 -1.56 -15.78
N LYS A 98 27.18 -2.20 -15.25
CA LYS A 98 26.70 -3.49 -15.75
C LYS A 98 26.28 -3.44 -17.22
N HIS A 99 25.70 -2.32 -17.66
CA HIS A 99 25.17 -2.16 -19.01
C HIS A 99 26.08 -1.30 -19.92
N GLY A 100 27.27 -0.91 -19.46
CA GLY A 100 28.18 -0.05 -20.21
C GLY A 100 27.59 1.31 -20.60
N ARG A 101 26.68 1.86 -19.80
CA ARG A 101 26.00 3.14 -20.06
C ARG A 101 26.75 4.30 -19.39
N ALA A 102 26.75 5.46 -20.05
CA ALA A 102 27.20 6.69 -19.41
C ALA A 102 26.18 7.15 -18.36
N LEU A 103 26.67 7.65 -17.22
CA LEU A 103 25.89 8.23 -16.14
C LEU A 103 26.38 9.66 -15.90
N ALA A 104 25.44 10.60 -15.76
CA ALA A 104 25.73 12.00 -15.42
C ALA A 104 24.96 12.41 -14.16
N ILE A 105 25.53 13.34 -13.39
CA ILE A 105 24.93 13.92 -12.19
C ILE A 105 24.95 15.44 -12.34
N ALA A 106 23.82 16.09 -12.05
CA ALA A 106 23.73 17.53 -11.93
C ALA A 106 23.45 17.90 -10.48
N LEU A 107 24.19 18.87 -9.95
CA LEU A 107 23.93 19.51 -8.67
C LEU A 107 23.54 20.95 -8.93
N VAL A 108 22.48 21.41 -8.27
CA VAL A 108 21.94 22.76 -8.40
C VAL A 108 21.92 23.37 -7.00
N ASP A 109 22.40 24.59 -6.89
CA ASP A 109 22.36 25.38 -5.67
C ASP A 109 21.60 26.69 -5.91
N LEU A 110 20.98 27.24 -4.86
CA LEU A 110 20.27 28.52 -4.95
C LEU A 110 21.21 29.64 -4.53
N ASP A 111 21.73 30.38 -5.51
CA ASP A 111 22.60 31.52 -5.27
C ASP A 111 21.94 32.57 -4.36
N HIS A 112 22.72 33.17 -3.46
CA HIS A 112 22.28 34.26 -2.58
C HIS A 112 21.07 33.92 -1.69
N PHE A 113 20.76 32.64 -1.43
CA PHE A 113 19.61 32.25 -0.61
C PHE A 113 19.69 32.78 0.83
N HIS A 114 20.90 33.00 1.35
CA HIS A 114 21.12 33.69 2.62
C HIS A 114 20.52 35.11 2.62
N ASP A 115 20.67 35.86 1.53
CA ASP A 115 20.20 37.25 1.42
C ASP A 115 18.67 37.32 1.36
N VAL A 116 18.03 36.32 0.75
CA VAL A 116 16.58 36.15 0.76
C VAL A 116 16.08 35.94 2.19
N ASN A 117 16.72 35.04 2.95
CA ASN A 117 16.36 34.79 4.34
C ASN A 117 16.61 36.00 5.23
N ALA A 118 17.71 36.72 5.00
CA ALA A 118 18.05 37.93 5.75
C ALA A 118 17.08 39.10 5.48
N GLY A 119 16.64 39.27 4.23
CA GLY A 119 15.75 40.36 3.81
C GLY A 119 14.27 40.10 4.07
N PHE A 120 13.80 38.85 3.95
CA PHE A 120 12.38 38.50 3.97
C PHE A 120 11.99 37.47 5.04
N GLY A 121 12.95 37.01 5.84
CA GLY A 121 12.77 35.99 6.88
C GLY A 121 12.65 34.57 6.33
N TYR A 122 12.95 33.60 7.19
CA TYR A 122 12.91 32.16 6.87
C TYR A 122 11.61 31.67 6.21
N PRO A 123 10.39 32.08 6.63
CA PRO A 123 9.16 31.62 5.99
C PRO A 123 9.06 32.01 4.51
N SER A 124 9.76 33.06 4.09
CA SER A 124 9.82 33.48 2.69
C SER A 124 10.79 32.61 1.89
N GLY A 125 11.95 32.28 2.46
CA GLY A 125 12.88 31.31 1.88
C GLY A 125 12.27 29.92 1.75
N ASP A 126 11.52 29.47 2.76
CA ASP A 126 10.79 28.21 2.72
C ASP A 126 9.82 28.14 1.53
N ARG A 127 9.11 29.24 1.25
CA ARG A 127 8.23 29.33 0.06
C ARG A 127 8.99 29.29 -1.26
N CYS A 128 10.21 29.81 -1.32
CA CYS A 128 11.06 29.72 -2.51
C CYS A 128 11.53 28.28 -2.77
N CYS A 129 11.77 27.50 -1.71
CA CYS A 129 12.21 26.12 -1.80
C CYS A 129 11.06 25.12 -1.97
N ALA A 130 9.87 25.44 -1.47
CA ALA A 130 8.70 24.56 -1.55
C ALA A 130 8.36 24.26 -3.01
N ALA A 131 8.52 22.99 -3.43
CA ALA A 131 8.12 22.57 -4.75
C ALA A 131 6.59 22.43 -4.81
N SER A 132 5.99 22.83 -5.94
CA SER A 132 4.59 22.51 -6.21
C SER A 132 4.43 20.99 -6.31
N PRO A 133 3.43 20.35 -5.67
CA PRO A 133 3.18 18.92 -5.82
C PRO A 133 2.57 18.65 -7.20
N ARG A 134 3.37 18.74 -8.27
CA ARG A 134 2.96 18.31 -9.61
C ARG A 134 4.07 17.60 -10.38
N SER A 135 3.65 16.40 -10.81
CA SER A 135 4.22 15.46 -11.75
C SER A 135 5.35 14.55 -11.23
N PRO A 136 5.17 13.22 -11.26
CA PRO A 136 6.29 12.29 -11.14
C PRO A 136 7.26 12.64 -12.27
N ALA A 137 8.48 13.00 -11.90
CA ALA A 137 9.57 13.15 -12.85
C ALA A 137 9.65 11.85 -13.66
N THR A 138 9.28 11.94 -14.94
CA THR A 138 9.50 10.88 -15.92
C THR A 138 10.98 10.55 -15.85
N ALA A 139 11.29 9.35 -15.36
CA ALA A 139 12.64 8.82 -15.39
C ALA A 139 13.07 8.81 -16.87
N CYS A 140 13.96 9.72 -17.24
CA CYS A 140 14.68 9.61 -18.50
C CYS A 140 15.50 8.32 -18.42
N ALA A 141 15.19 7.38 -19.32
CA ALA A 141 15.89 6.13 -19.56
C ALA A 141 16.58 6.18 -20.92
#